data_AF-A0A6I6AEW7-F1
#
_entry.id   AF-A0A6I6AEW7-F1
#
_cell.length_a   1.000
_cell.length_b   1.000
_cell.length_c   1.000
_cell.angle_alpha   90.00
_cell.angle_beta   90.00
_cell.angle_gamma   90.00
#
_symmetry.space_group_name_H-M   'P 1'
#
loop_
_entity.id
_entity.type
_entity.pdbx_description
1 polymer ?
#
loop_
_entity_poly.entity_id
_entity_poly.type
_entity_poly.pdbx_seq_one_letter_code
_entity_poly.pdbx_strand_id
1 'polypeptide(L)' 'MTDSDSTEHAADEKTQAEFQTQSKQPAPGIVVEFWDFLCHNKKWWLAPIIIALLLIGLLVFISGSGLAPFIYPI' A
#
# COMPACT_ATOMS: atom_id res chain seq x y z
N MET A 1 16.07 -57.13 -9.43
CA MET A 1 16.99 -56.04 -9.00
C MET A 1 16.76 -54.90 -9.97
N THR A 2 15.73 -54.05 -9.76
CA THR A 2 15.43 -52.75 -10.41
C THR A 2 13.90 -52.55 -10.47
N ASP A 3 13.28 -52.01 -9.42
CA ASP A 3 11.90 -51.49 -9.50
C ASP A 3 11.63 -50.37 -8.47
N SER A 4 12.46 -50.23 -7.42
CA SER A 4 12.26 -49.24 -6.36
C SER A 4 12.85 -47.84 -6.63
N ASP A 5 13.72 -47.67 -7.63
CA ASP A 5 14.41 -46.40 -7.92
C ASP A 5 13.50 -45.39 -8.69
N SER A 6 12.54 -45.91 -9.46
CA SER A 6 11.65 -45.10 -10.31
C SER A 6 10.59 -44.29 -9.54
N THR A 7 10.26 -44.67 -8.30
CA THR A 7 9.25 -43.99 -7.47
C THR A 7 9.78 -42.82 -6.67
N GLU A 8 11.10 -42.72 -6.46
CA GLU A 8 11.72 -41.59 -5.74
C GLU A 8 11.84 -40.35 -6.62
N HIS A 9 12.20 -40.52 -7.90
CA HIS A 9 12.31 -39.43 -8.86
C HIS A 9 10.96 -38.72 -9.14
N ALA A 10 9.84 -39.45 -9.12
CA ALA A 10 8.52 -38.88 -9.35
C ALA A 10 8.02 -37.98 -8.19
N ALA A 11 8.50 -38.22 -6.96
CA ALA A 11 8.16 -37.41 -5.79
C ALA A 11 9.00 -36.13 -5.71
N ASP A 12 10.26 -36.21 -6.13
CA ASP A 12 11.18 -35.08 -6.21
C ASP A 12 10.73 -34.07 -7.29
N GLU A 13 10.25 -34.54 -8.44
CA GLU A 13 9.80 -33.68 -9.55
C GLU A 13 8.55 -32.85 -9.18
N LYS A 14 7.60 -33.44 -8.44
CA LYS A 14 6.43 -32.70 -7.93
C LYS A 14 6.81 -31.65 -6.90
N THR A 15 7.73 -31.97 -6.00
CA THR A 15 8.21 -31.06 -4.97
C THR A 15 8.97 -29.89 -5.58
N GLN A 16 9.82 -30.17 -6.58
CA GLN A 16 10.53 -29.13 -7.34
C GLN A 16 9.56 -28.27 -8.18
N ALA A 17 8.50 -28.84 -8.77
CA ALA A 17 7.49 -28.10 -9.53
C ALA A 17 6.63 -27.17 -8.64
N GLU A 18 6.26 -27.61 -7.44
CA GLU A 18 5.56 -26.77 -6.46
C GLU A 18 6.47 -25.63 -5.94
N PHE A 19 7.76 -25.91 -5.70
CA PHE A 19 8.74 -24.91 -5.27
C PHE A 19 8.99 -23.84 -6.35
N GLN A 20 9.11 -24.23 -7.63
CA GLN A 20 9.27 -23.29 -8.75
C GLN A 20 8.03 -22.43 -9.00
N THR A 21 6.83 -22.93 -8.65
CA THR A 21 5.57 -22.18 -8.77
C THR A 21 5.46 -21.09 -7.69
N GLN A 22 6.01 -21.35 -6.50
CA GLN A 22 5.91 -20.42 -5.36
C GLN A 22 6.85 -19.21 -5.49
N SER A 23 8.00 -19.33 -6.17
CA SER A 23 8.94 -18.21 -6.37
C SER A 23 8.45 -17.17 -7.37
N LYS A 24 7.40 -17.47 -8.13
CA LYS A 24 6.82 -16.58 -9.15
C LYS A 24 5.78 -15.62 -8.58
N GLN A 25 5.55 -15.66 -7.26
CA GLN A 25 4.73 -14.65 -6.61
C GLN A 25 5.38 -13.28 -6.86
N PRO A 26 4.68 -12.36 -7.53
CA PRO A 26 5.21 -11.03 -7.75
C PRO A 26 5.48 -10.42 -6.38
N ALA A 27 6.75 -10.14 -6.10
CA ALA A 27 7.10 -9.36 -4.93
C ALA A 27 6.27 -8.07 -5.00
N PRO A 28 5.45 -7.76 -3.98
CA PRO A 28 4.76 -6.48 -3.96
C PRO A 28 5.84 -5.40 -4.13
N GLY A 29 5.64 -4.49 -5.06
CA GLY A 29 6.64 -3.44 -5.28
C GLY A 29 6.76 -2.57 -4.03
N ILE A 30 7.93 -1.95 -3.83
CA ILE A 30 8.20 -1.02 -2.71
C ILE A 30 7.07 0.00 -2.50
N VAL A 31 6.43 0.46 -3.58
CA VAL A 31 5.31 1.41 -3.52
C VAL A 31 4.07 0.81 -2.85
N VAL A 32 3.77 -0.46 -3.13
CA VAL A 32 2.63 -1.19 -2.53
C VAL A 32 2.92 -1.50 -1.06
N GLU A 33 4.12 -1.96 -0.74
CA GLU A 33 4.53 -2.16 0.66
C GLU A 33 4.52 -0.85 1.44
N PHE A 34 5.02 0.24 0.86
CA PHE A 34 4.97 1.57 1.48
C PHE A 34 3.54 2.05 1.71
N TRP A 35 2.66 1.88 0.72
CA TRP A 35 1.25 2.21 0.84
C TRP A 35 0.56 1.37 1.91
N ASP A 36 0.84 0.07 1.95
CA ASP A 36 0.31 -0.83 2.97
C ASP A 36 0.82 -0.42 4.35
N PHE A 37 2.10 -0.06 4.50
CA PHE A 37 2.66 0.52 5.73
C PHE A 37 1.93 1.80 6.13
N LEU A 38 1.69 2.75 5.22
CA LEU A 38 0.95 3.98 5.52
C LEU A 38 -0.48 3.67 6.00
N CYS A 39 -1.16 2.72 5.37
CA CYS A 39 -2.48 2.27 5.78
C CYS A 39 -2.47 1.48 7.11
N HIS A 40 -1.43 0.66 7.35
CA HIS A 40 -1.23 -0.15 8.56
C HIS A 40 -0.98 0.72 9.80
N ASN A 41 -0.38 1.90 9.63
CA ASN A 41 -0.10 2.86 10.72
C ASN A 41 -1.35 3.54 11.31
N LYS A 42 -2.54 2.98 11.04
CA LYS A 42 -3.86 3.40 11.52
C LYS A 42 -4.23 4.81 11.04
N LYS A 43 -5.45 4.87 10.49
CA LYS A 43 -6.17 6.09 10.08
C LYS A 43 -6.09 7.23 11.10
N TRP A 44 -5.84 6.93 12.38
CA TRP A 44 -5.62 7.89 13.47
C TRP A 44 -4.40 8.81 13.31
N TRP A 45 -3.31 8.37 12.66
CA TRP A 45 -2.12 9.22 12.45
C TRP A 45 -2.17 10.00 11.13
N LEU A 46 -2.83 9.44 10.11
CA LEU A 46 -3.07 10.13 8.84
C LEU A 46 -4.20 11.17 8.94
N ALA A 47 -5.21 10.92 9.78
CA ALA A 47 -6.32 11.82 10.03
C ALA A 47 -5.89 13.26 10.36
N PRO A 48 -4.99 13.54 11.33
CA PRO A 48 -4.59 14.91 11.64
C PRO A 48 -3.90 15.60 10.45
N ILE A 49 -3.11 14.88 9.64
CA ILE A 49 -2.46 15.43 8.45
C ILE A 49 -3.49 15.81 7.38
N ILE A 50 -4.44 14.91 7.10
CA ILE A 50 -5.52 15.15 6.13
C ILE A 50 -6.38 16.33 6.57
N ILE A 51 -6.73 16.40 7.86
CA ILE A 51 -7.52 17.50 8.43
C ILE A 51 -6.76 18.83 8.30
N ALA A 52 -5.46 18.87 8.61
CA ALA A 52 -4.66 20.08 8.46
C ALA A 52 -4.60 20.55 6.99
N LEU A 53 -4.40 19.63 6.03
CA LEU A 53 -4.42 19.96 4.60
C LEU A 53 -5.79 20.47 4.14
N LEU A 54 -6.88 19.87 4.61
CA LEU A 54 -8.23 20.35 4.35
C LEU A 54 -8.47 21.74 4.92
N LEU A 55 -8.05 22.00 6.16
CA LEU A 55 -8.20 23.30 6.81
C LEU A 55 -7.40 24.38 6.06
N ILE A 56 -6.16 24.09 5.67
CA ILE A 56 -5.33 25.02 4.90
C ILE A 56 -5.94 25.25 3.51
N GLY A 57 -6.37 24.20 2.81
CA GLY A 57 -7.04 24.32 1.52
C GLY A 57 -8.33 25.14 1.59
N LEU A 58 -9.13 24.90 2.63
CA LEU A 58 -10.34 25.68 2.91
C LEU A 58 -10.00 27.14 3.22
N LEU A 59 -8.95 27.40 4.01
CA LEU A 59 -8.50 28.74 4.34
C LEU A 59 -8.04 29.50 3.09
N VAL A 60 -7.31 28.84 2.18
CA VAL A 60 -6.90 29.40 0.89
C VAL A 60 -8.12 29.67 0.00
N PHE A 61 -9.09 28.75 -0.02
CA PHE A 61 -10.33 28.91 -0.78
C PHE A 61 -11.16 30.12 -0.29
N ILE A 62 -11.28 30.30 1.02
CA ILE A 62 -11.97 31.44 1.64
C ILE A 62 -11.15 32.73 1.50
N SER A 63 -9.82 32.65 1.56
CA SER A 63 -8.94 33.81 1.36
C SER A 63 -9.01 34.33 -0.08
N GLY A 64 -9.12 33.44 -1.07
CA GLY A 64 -9.29 33.80 -2.48
C GLY A 64 -10.69 34.33 -2.83
N SER A 65 -11.71 34.06 -2.02
CA SER A 65 -13.10 34.48 -2.29
C SER A 65 -13.40 35.96 -1.95
N GLY A 66 -12.36 36.78 -1.67
CA GLY A 66 -12.50 38.24 -1.66
C GLY A 66 -13.40 38.79 -0.56
N LEU A 67 -13.67 38.02 0.51
CA LEU A 67 -14.40 38.49 1.69
C LEU A 67 -13.47 39.10 2.75
N ALA A 68 -12.16 39.00 2.56
CA ALA A 68 -11.13 39.63 3.40
C ALA A 68 -11.25 41.17 3.57
N PRO A 69 -11.76 41.98 2.61
CA PRO A 69 -11.92 43.42 2.81
C PRO A 69 -13.30 43.82 3.38
N PHE A 70 -14.23 42.89 3.65
CA PHE A 70 -15.59 43.21 4.12
C PHE A 70 -15.91 42.75 5.55
N ILE A 71 -14.97 42.09 6.24
CA ILE A 71 -15.10 41.75 7.67
C ILE A 71 -14.68 42.90 8.61
N TYR A 72 -14.49 44.09 8.06
CA TYR A 72 -14.59 45.37 8.77
C TYR A 72 -15.19 46.40 7.82
N PRO A 73 -16.50 46.64 7.81
CA PRO A 73 -16.92 48.01 7.66
C PRO A 73 -16.54 48.72 8.96
N ILE A 74 -15.80 49.81 8.81
CA ILE A 74 -15.83 50.93 9.76
C ILE A 74 -17.25 51.23 10.25
#